data_AF-A0A835HRG6-F1
#
_entry.id   AF-A0A835HRG6-F1
#
_cell.length_a   1.000
_cell.length_b   1.000
_cell.length_c   1.000
_cell.angle_alpha   90.00
_cell.angle_beta   90.00
_cell.angle_gamma   90.00
#
_symmetry.space_group_name_H-M   'P 1'
#
loop_
_entity.id
_entity.type
_entity.pdbx_description
1 polymer ?
#
loop_
_entity_poly.entity_id
_entity_poly.type
_entity_poly.pdbx_seq_one_letter_code
_entity_poly.pdbx_strand_id
1 'polypeptide(L)'
;MRQKNHTPLISIFISFLLFTTLSLYVVRNFFSGQKLQLSPSTIKSLQHNNLIKEEVEEDSHRLVRNNPPLVKYVQPESVLLPDWEVLFVSSPDSILSKDNEYTCVFQNNETSPGEYTGFLQSSNRTVFKCEVPDSVRCIRPLLKPILTKSDENITFSNGSNAVEMIRCNHPTETELGSLFKDGDEKIKISLEIVGIRPVRVPSVAYYVPKSSIEDGEGKAQLCACTMVYNVAKFLKEWVIYNSKLGVEKFILYDNDSDDDLHKVVQGLVDGEEYNVKVFFWPWPKAQEAGFSHSAIYAKESCKWMMYMDVDEFVFAHSWLNESEPSQGMIPSFLPTTPLSSSPAPAPSPNTNLSDEKAKWLAQPIGQVSIKCLDYGPSNQQSHPIAGVTQGYTCRRRNEQRHKSIVLLDTIDTSLQNAIHHFRLKEGWRGNTLSLHKGVVHHFKYQAWSEFKAKFRRRVSTYVVDWTQEANLKSKDRTPGLGLEAIEPEGWAQQFCEVNDTRLKRTTQRWFSQDSAIGSKLVWQD
;
A
#
# COMPACT_ATOMS: atom_id res chain seq x y z
N MET A 1 -4.82 -82.70 -8.01
CA MET A 1 -5.56 -81.63 -8.71
C MET A 1 -5.31 -80.32 -7.99
N ARG A 2 -4.55 -79.39 -8.58
CA ARG A 2 -4.12 -78.12 -7.96
C ARG A 2 -4.71 -76.97 -8.76
N GLN A 3 -5.79 -76.34 -8.26
CA GLN A 3 -6.38 -75.15 -8.88
C GLN A 3 -5.44 -73.95 -8.64
N LYS A 4 -5.02 -73.28 -9.73
CA LYS A 4 -4.32 -71.99 -9.69
C LYS A 4 -5.36 -70.87 -9.82
N ASN A 5 -5.47 -70.05 -8.79
CA ASN A 5 -6.34 -68.88 -8.75
C ASN A 5 -5.74 -67.74 -9.59
N HIS A 6 -6.32 -67.47 -10.76
CA HIS A 6 -6.09 -66.26 -11.54
C HIS A 6 -7.07 -65.16 -11.11
N THR A 7 -6.86 -64.58 -9.92
CA THR A 7 -7.72 -63.53 -9.37
C THR A 7 -7.06 -62.19 -8.97
N PRO A 8 -5.74 -61.94 -9.12
CA PRO A 8 -5.20 -60.60 -8.77
C PRO A 8 -5.25 -59.59 -9.94
N LEU A 9 -5.08 -60.03 -11.19
CA LEU A 9 -5.00 -59.12 -12.35
C LEU A 9 -6.35 -58.47 -12.70
N ILE A 10 -7.45 -59.22 -12.59
CA ILE A 10 -8.79 -58.71 -12.86
C ILE A 10 -9.20 -57.67 -11.82
N SER A 11 -8.84 -57.90 -10.54
CA SER A 11 -9.13 -56.94 -9.46
C SER A 11 -8.39 -55.61 -9.64
N ILE A 12 -7.12 -55.66 -10.05
CA ILE A 12 -6.33 -54.45 -10.32
C ILE A 12 -6.93 -53.67 -11.51
N PHE A 13 -7.33 -54.37 -12.56
CA PHE A 13 -7.92 -53.72 -13.74
C PHE A 13 -9.27 -53.07 -13.43
N ILE A 14 -10.12 -53.75 -12.65
CA ILE A 14 -11.40 -53.19 -12.19
C ILE A 14 -11.19 -51.97 -11.29
N SER A 15 -10.20 -52.02 -10.39
CA SER A 15 -9.89 -50.89 -9.49
C SER A 15 -9.37 -49.66 -10.26
N PHE A 16 -8.54 -49.88 -11.28
CA PHE A 16 -8.04 -48.80 -12.15
C PHE A 16 -9.16 -48.20 -13.02
N LEU A 17 -10.08 -49.03 -13.51
CA LEU A 17 -11.26 -48.57 -14.25
C LEU A 17 -12.22 -47.77 -13.35
N LEU A 18 -12.42 -48.20 -12.10
CA LEU A 18 -13.20 -47.46 -11.10
C LEU A 18 -12.55 -46.12 -10.73
N PHE A 19 -11.24 -46.07 -10.55
CA PHE A 19 -10.54 -44.82 -10.23
C PHE A 19 -10.56 -43.82 -11.39
N THR A 20 -10.39 -44.30 -12.62
CA THR A 20 -10.42 -43.44 -13.82
C THR A 20 -11.84 -42.93 -14.11
N THR A 21 -12.86 -43.77 -13.95
CA THR A 21 -14.27 -43.36 -14.08
C THR A 21 -14.69 -42.39 -12.97
N LEU A 22 -14.25 -42.62 -11.72
CA LEU A 22 -14.51 -41.69 -10.61
C LEU A 22 -13.77 -40.37 -10.79
N SER A 23 -12.51 -40.40 -11.25
CA SER A 23 -11.73 -39.20 -11.57
C SER A 23 -12.39 -38.40 -12.69
N LEU A 24 -12.82 -39.05 -13.77
CA LEU A 24 -13.56 -38.40 -14.85
C LEU A 24 -14.92 -37.88 -14.40
N TYR A 25 -15.63 -38.58 -13.51
CA TYR A 25 -16.90 -38.14 -12.95
C TYR A 25 -16.72 -36.91 -12.04
N VAL A 26 -15.68 -36.90 -11.20
CA VAL A 26 -15.35 -35.77 -10.32
C VAL A 26 -14.88 -34.58 -11.15
N VAL A 27 -13.99 -34.75 -12.14
CA VAL A 27 -13.55 -33.67 -13.03
C VAL A 27 -14.74 -33.11 -13.83
N ARG A 28 -15.62 -33.98 -14.33
CA ARG A 28 -16.80 -33.56 -15.08
C ARG A 28 -17.86 -32.88 -14.21
N ASN A 29 -18.00 -33.23 -12.93
CA ASN A 29 -18.92 -32.56 -12.01
C ASN A 29 -18.32 -31.33 -11.31
N PHE A 30 -17.00 -31.23 -11.17
CA PHE A 30 -16.33 -30.05 -10.63
C PHE A 30 -16.28 -28.92 -11.67
N PHE A 31 -16.19 -29.25 -12.97
CA PHE A 31 -16.30 -28.29 -14.08
C PHE A 31 -17.72 -28.19 -14.67
N SER A 32 -18.70 -28.94 -14.16
CA SER A 32 -20.12 -28.75 -14.48
C SER A 32 -20.85 -28.09 -13.32
N GLY A 33 -20.34 -26.93 -12.91
CA GLY A 33 -21.14 -25.94 -12.20
C GLY A 33 -22.29 -25.49 -13.11
N GLN A 34 -23.51 -25.71 -12.63
CA GLN A 34 -24.79 -25.45 -13.28
C GLN A 34 -24.82 -24.17 -14.13
N LYS A 35 -25.25 -24.33 -15.39
CA LYS A 35 -26.04 -23.31 -16.08
C LYS A 35 -27.24 -22.99 -15.20
N LEU A 36 -27.23 -21.84 -14.54
CA LEU A 36 -28.45 -21.19 -14.08
C LEU A 36 -29.25 -20.79 -15.32
N GLN A 37 -30.18 -21.66 -15.74
CA GLN A 37 -31.33 -21.24 -16.52
C GLN A 37 -32.30 -20.55 -15.57
N LEU A 38 -32.47 -19.24 -15.72
CA LEU A 38 -33.61 -18.53 -15.17
C LEU A 38 -34.73 -18.53 -16.21
N SER A 39 -35.76 -19.33 -15.94
CA SER A 39 -37.10 -19.20 -16.53
C SER A 39 -37.77 -17.92 -15.98
N PRO A 40 -38.56 -17.19 -16.77
CA PRO A 40 -39.18 -15.95 -16.33
C PRO A 40 -40.43 -16.26 -15.49
N SER A 41 -40.33 -16.09 -14.18
CA SER A 41 -41.52 -15.93 -13.33
C SER A 41 -41.18 -15.13 -12.08
N THR A 42 -41.48 -13.83 -12.20
CA THR A 42 -42.03 -12.95 -11.17
C THR A 42 -41.39 -12.98 -9.78
N ILE A 43 -40.32 -12.19 -9.61
CA ILE A 43 -40.12 -11.45 -8.36
C ILE A 43 -40.18 -9.98 -8.73
N LYS A 44 -41.20 -9.31 -8.17
CA LYS A 44 -41.44 -7.87 -8.29
C LYS A 44 -40.25 -7.12 -7.70
N SER A 45 -39.26 -6.83 -8.54
CA SER A 45 -38.37 -5.70 -8.31
C SER A 45 -39.21 -4.44 -8.43
N LEU A 46 -39.58 -3.89 -7.28
CA LEU A 46 -39.96 -2.49 -7.17
C LEU A 46 -38.72 -1.70 -7.59
N GLN A 47 -38.69 -1.38 -8.89
CA GLN A 47 -37.90 -0.30 -9.44
C GLN A 47 -38.17 0.94 -8.58
N HIS A 48 -37.18 1.37 -7.83
CA HIS A 48 -36.93 2.81 -7.69
C HIS A 48 -35.63 3.09 -8.42
N ASN A 49 -35.79 3.35 -9.72
CA ASN A 49 -34.80 3.99 -10.54
C ASN A 49 -34.57 5.39 -9.96
N ASN A 50 -33.51 5.60 -9.19
CA ASN A 50 -32.89 6.91 -9.11
C ASN A 50 -31.66 6.89 -10.03
N LEU A 51 -31.95 6.81 -11.33
CA LEU A 51 -31.06 7.29 -12.37
C LEU A 51 -31.01 8.81 -12.17
N ILE A 52 -29.89 9.36 -11.71
CA ILE A 52 -29.65 10.79 -11.92
C ILE A 52 -29.24 10.92 -13.39
N LYS A 53 -30.26 11.13 -14.23
CA LYS A 53 -30.14 11.68 -15.57
C LYS A 53 -30.39 13.17 -15.44
N GLU A 54 -29.36 13.99 -15.64
CA GLU A 54 -29.56 15.35 -16.11
C GLU A 54 -29.33 15.35 -17.62
N GLU A 55 -30.45 15.38 -18.36
CA GLU A 55 -30.51 15.82 -19.76
C GLU A 55 -31.04 17.25 -19.72
N VAL A 56 -30.30 18.15 -20.37
CA VAL A 56 -30.64 19.57 -20.56
C VAL A 56 -31.96 19.66 -21.34
N GLU A 57 -32.89 20.43 -20.80
CA GLU A 57 -34.18 20.75 -21.42
C GLU A 57 -33.97 21.58 -22.69
N GLU A 58 -34.65 21.23 -23.78
CA GLU A 58 -35.75 22.07 -24.25
C GLU A 58 -36.59 21.40 -25.35
N ASP A 59 -37.88 21.44 -25.05
CA ASP A 59 -39.08 21.51 -25.89
C ASP A 59 -39.33 20.57 -27.08
N SER A 60 -40.58 20.14 -27.08
CA SER A 60 -41.20 19.07 -27.83
C SER A 60 -41.70 19.50 -29.21
N HIS A 61 -41.53 18.65 -30.23
CA HIS A 61 -42.61 18.17 -31.11
C HIS A 61 -42.17 17.13 -32.17
N ARG A 62 -42.81 15.96 -32.08
CA ARG A 62 -43.26 15.00 -33.12
C ARG A 62 -42.30 14.35 -34.14
N LEU A 63 -42.27 13.01 -34.01
CA LEU A 63 -42.42 11.97 -35.05
C LEU A 63 -41.41 11.97 -36.22
N VAL A 64 -40.61 10.89 -36.34
CA VAL A 64 -40.76 9.83 -37.37
C VAL A 64 -39.53 8.89 -37.34
N ARG A 65 -39.83 7.59 -37.38
CA ARG A 65 -38.97 6.44 -37.72
C ARG A 65 -37.86 6.74 -38.73
N ASN A 66 -36.62 6.32 -38.43
CA ASN A 66 -35.74 5.44 -39.23
C ASN A 66 -34.29 5.51 -38.72
N ASN A 67 -33.61 4.36 -38.56
CA ASN A 67 -32.16 4.26 -38.29
C ASN A 67 -31.37 5.04 -39.36
N PRO A 68 -30.31 5.81 -39.00
CA PRO A 68 -28.93 5.25 -38.91
C PRO A 68 -28.00 6.07 -37.95
N PRO A 69 -26.65 5.97 -37.98
CA PRO A 69 -25.72 4.85 -38.05
C PRO A 69 -24.79 4.77 -36.81
N LEU A 70 -23.97 3.70 -36.76
CA LEU A 70 -22.80 3.49 -35.89
C LEU A 70 -22.13 4.78 -35.36
N VAL A 71 -22.13 4.99 -34.04
CA VAL A 71 -21.26 5.99 -33.40
C VAL A 71 -19.98 5.30 -32.91
N LYS A 72 -18.84 5.72 -33.47
CA LYS A 72 -17.49 5.34 -33.04
C LYS A 72 -17.30 5.68 -31.56
N TYR A 73 -16.86 4.70 -30.79
CA TYR A 73 -16.26 4.87 -29.48
C TYR A 73 -15.14 5.94 -29.50
N VAL A 74 -15.23 6.96 -28.65
CA VAL A 74 -14.12 7.87 -28.35
C VAL A 74 -13.43 7.36 -27.08
N GLN A 75 -12.15 7.02 -27.18
CA GLN A 75 -11.32 6.60 -26.04
C GLN A 75 -10.87 7.80 -25.21
N PRO A 76 -10.70 7.68 -23.88
CA PRO A 76 -10.17 8.78 -23.08
C PRO A 76 -8.69 9.01 -23.40
N GLU A 77 -8.36 10.24 -23.79
CA GLU A 77 -7.04 10.67 -24.26
C GLU A 77 -6.31 11.57 -23.24
N SER A 78 -6.96 11.99 -22.15
CA SER A 78 -6.36 12.86 -21.12
C SER A 78 -7.03 12.77 -19.74
N VAL A 79 -6.26 12.84 -18.66
CA VAL A 79 -6.75 12.83 -17.26
C VAL A 79 -6.27 14.08 -16.52
N LEU A 80 -7.17 14.79 -15.84
CA LEU A 80 -6.82 15.92 -14.96
C LEU A 80 -6.46 15.42 -13.56
N LEU A 81 -5.29 15.80 -13.07
CA LEU A 81 -4.80 15.53 -11.73
C LEU A 81 -5.13 16.68 -10.76
N PRO A 82 -5.18 16.42 -9.44
CA PRO A 82 -5.49 17.43 -8.42
C PRO A 82 -4.58 18.67 -8.41
N ASP A 83 -3.34 18.53 -8.89
CA ASP A 83 -2.33 19.61 -8.93
C ASP A 83 -2.43 20.48 -10.21
N TRP A 84 -3.57 20.46 -10.90
CA TRP A 84 -3.77 21.14 -12.18
C TRP A 84 -2.80 20.66 -13.27
N GLU A 85 -2.46 19.38 -13.24
CA GLU A 85 -1.66 18.71 -14.27
C GLU A 85 -2.55 17.81 -15.11
N VAL A 86 -2.33 17.76 -16.42
CA VAL A 86 -3.02 16.85 -17.33
C VAL A 86 -2.05 15.78 -17.79
N LEU A 87 -2.43 14.52 -17.59
CA LEU A 87 -1.76 13.38 -18.21
C LEU A 87 -2.44 13.09 -19.55
N PHE A 88 -1.75 13.44 -20.64
CA PHE A 88 -2.15 13.11 -22.00
C PHE A 88 -1.60 11.73 -22.39
N VAL A 89 -2.48 10.86 -22.88
CA VAL A 89 -2.11 9.49 -23.29
C VAL A 89 -2.24 9.38 -24.80
N SER A 90 -1.12 9.16 -25.49
CA SER A 90 -1.08 9.07 -26.97
C SER A 90 -2.05 8.02 -27.50
N SER A 91 -2.64 8.22 -28.68
CA SER A 91 -3.53 7.23 -29.29
C SER A 91 -2.77 5.90 -29.57
N PRO A 92 -3.42 4.73 -29.47
CA PRO A 92 -2.81 3.46 -29.84
C PRO A 92 -2.31 3.40 -31.29
N ASP A 93 -2.87 4.22 -32.18
CA ASP A 93 -2.49 4.27 -33.61
C ASP A 93 -1.33 5.26 -33.90
N SER A 94 -0.91 6.05 -32.91
CA SER A 94 0.17 7.04 -33.05
C SER A 94 1.09 7.05 -31.83
N ILE A 95 2.14 6.22 -31.89
CA ILE A 95 3.24 6.24 -30.91
C ILE A 95 4.04 7.52 -31.14
N LEU A 96 3.94 8.46 -30.20
CA LEU A 96 4.66 9.73 -30.27
C LEU A 96 6.12 9.51 -29.84
N SER A 97 7.07 10.02 -30.63
CA SER A 97 8.49 9.91 -30.31
C SER A 97 8.86 10.77 -29.11
N LYS A 98 9.66 10.23 -28.18
CA LYS A 98 10.21 10.95 -27.02
C LYS A 98 11.21 12.06 -27.38
N ASP A 99 11.76 12.02 -28.60
CA ASP A 99 12.86 12.89 -29.04
C ASP A 99 12.36 14.23 -29.64
N ASN A 100 11.04 14.40 -29.77
CA ASN A 100 10.45 15.66 -30.22
C ASN A 100 10.01 16.51 -29.01
N GLU A 101 10.02 17.82 -29.19
CA GLU A 101 9.42 18.77 -28.25
C GLU A 101 7.92 18.91 -28.54
N TYR A 102 7.09 18.83 -27.48
CA TYR A 102 5.63 18.92 -27.59
C TYR A 102 5.09 20.05 -26.72
N THR A 103 3.97 20.61 -27.17
CA THR A 103 3.23 21.68 -26.51
C THR A 103 1.77 21.26 -26.37
N CYS A 104 1.20 21.48 -25.19
CA CYS A 104 -0.23 21.33 -24.94
C CYS A 104 -0.94 22.65 -25.20
N VAL A 105 -1.95 22.63 -26.06
CA VAL A 105 -2.82 23.79 -26.36
C VAL A 105 -4.17 23.60 -25.68
N PHE A 106 -4.56 24.56 -24.85
CA PHE A 106 -5.80 24.53 -24.06
C PHE A 106 -6.93 25.32 -24.74
N GLN A 107 -8.14 25.17 -24.21
CA GLN A 107 -9.39 25.68 -24.81
C GLN A 107 -9.50 27.20 -25.00
N ASN A 108 -8.66 27.98 -24.31
CA ASN A 108 -8.54 29.43 -24.49
C ASN A 108 -7.30 29.83 -25.32
N ASN A 109 -6.68 28.87 -26.01
CA ASN A 109 -5.43 28.98 -26.76
C ASN A 109 -4.16 29.25 -25.92
N GLU A 110 -4.24 29.18 -24.61
CA GLU A 110 -3.03 29.15 -23.77
C GLU A 110 -2.29 27.83 -23.96
N THR A 111 -0.98 27.86 -23.73
CA THR A 111 -0.11 26.73 -23.99
C THR A 111 0.80 26.41 -22.81
N SER A 112 1.06 25.13 -22.58
CA SER A 112 2.09 24.66 -21.65
C SER A 112 3.03 23.67 -22.34
N PRO A 113 4.28 23.51 -21.85
CA PRO A 113 5.14 22.42 -22.29
C PRO A 113 4.49 21.05 -22.05
N GLY A 114 4.69 20.12 -22.99
CA GLY A 114 4.27 18.72 -22.89
C GLY A 114 5.45 17.82 -22.50
N GLU A 115 5.62 17.55 -21.21
CA GLU A 115 6.75 16.79 -20.70
C GLU A 115 6.53 15.29 -20.84
N TYR A 116 7.43 14.60 -21.53
CA TYR A 116 7.40 13.14 -21.58
C TYR A 116 7.57 12.55 -20.18
N THR A 117 6.58 11.79 -19.72
CA THR A 117 6.53 11.23 -18.35
C THR A 117 6.79 9.72 -18.33
N GLY A 118 6.55 9.03 -19.44
CA GLY A 118 6.78 7.59 -19.54
C GLY A 118 5.88 6.89 -20.55
N PHE A 119 5.75 5.58 -20.39
CA PHE A 119 4.83 4.76 -21.18
C PHE A 119 4.00 3.84 -20.27
N LEU A 120 2.75 3.59 -20.67
CA LEU A 120 1.87 2.65 -20.00
C LEU A 120 2.24 1.22 -20.41
N GLN A 121 2.85 0.46 -19.51
CA GLN A 121 3.35 -0.90 -19.78
C GLN A 121 2.26 -1.87 -20.30
N SER A 122 1.00 -1.68 -19.91
CA SER A 122 -0.12 -2.52 -20.33
C SER A 122 -0.59 -2.28 -21.77
N SER A 123 -0.31 -1.10 -22.35
CA SER A 123 -0.81 -0.69 -23.67
C SER A 123 0.28 -0.17 -24.61
N ASN A 124 1.52 -0.06 -24.14
CA ASN A 124 2.66 0.53 -24.84
C ASN A 124 2.41 1.95 -25.39
N ARG A 125 1.55 2.72 -24.70
CA ARG A 125 1.19 4.09 -25.07
C ARG A 125 2.07 5.09 -24.33
N THR A 126 2.51 6.14 -25.01
CA THR A 126 3.32 7.22 -24.43
C THR A 126 2.46 8.21 -23.67
N VAL A 127 2.99 8.71 -22.55
CA VAL A 127 2.30 9.63 -21.63
C VAL A 127 3.08 10.93 -21.54
N PHE A 128 2.37 12.03 -21.71
CA PHE A 128 2.87 13.40 -21.57
C PHE A 128 2.14 14.11 -20.44
N LYS A 129 2.85 14.99 -19.73
CA LYS A 129 2.31 15.82 -18.65
C LYS A 129 2.29 17.27 -19.07
N CYS A 130 1.18 17.95 -18.83
CA CYS A 130 0.98 19.35 -19.17
C CYS A 130 0.38 20.10 -17.98
N GLU A 131 0.96 21.23 -17.59
CA GLU A 131 0.37 22.07 -16.55
C GLU A 131 -0.80 22.89 -17.12
N VAL A 132 -1.93 22.93 -16.42
CA VAL A 132 -3.09 23.73 -16.81
C VAL A 132 -2.82 25.21 -16.45
N PRO A 133 -2.79 26.13 -17.42
CA PRO A 133 -2.58 27.56 -17.17
C PRO A 133 -3.68 28.13 -16.26
N ASP A 134 -3.34 29.08 -15.39
CA ASP A 134 -4.29 29.67 -14.43
C ASP A 134 -5.55 30.24 -15.10
N SER A 135 -5.39 30.83 -16.28
CA SER A 135 -6.48 31.37 -17.10
C SER A 135 -7.47 30.30 -17.57
N VAL A 136 -7.08 29.02 -17.58
CA VAL A 136 -7.90 27.86 -17.97
C VAL A 136 -8.57 27.21 -16.76
N ARG A 137 -7.99 27.28 -15.56
CA ARG A 137 -8.45 26.55 -14.34
C ARG A 137 -9.90 26.87 -13.96
N CYS A 138 -10.33 28.09 -14.22
CA CYS A 138 -11.69 28.59 -13.94
C CYS A 138 -12.69 28.36 -15.08
N ILE A 139 -12.23 27.93 -16.26
CA ILE A 139 -13.11 27.69 -17.41
C ILE A 139 -13.84 26.36 -17.21
N ARG A 140 -15.14 26.33 -17.51
CA ARG A 140 -15.99 25.14 -17.43
C ARG A 140 -16.79 24.99 -18.73
N PRO A 141 -16.86 23.79 -19.32
CA PRO A 141 -16.15 22.56 -18.94
C PRO A 141 -14.62 22.67 -19.12
N LEU A 142 -13.84 21.80 -18.47
CA LEU A 142 -12.38 21.69 -18.70
C LEU A 142 -12.13 20.66 -19.79
N LEU A 143 -11.92 21.13 -21.01
CA LEU A 143 -11.72 20.25 -22.17
C LEU A 143 -10.30 19.68 -22.20
N LYS A 144 -10.16 18.47 -22.77
CA LYS A 144 -8.85 17.87 -23.04
C LYS A 144 -7.96 18.84 -23.85
N PRO A 145 -6.68 19.00 -23.50
CA PRO A 145 -5.74 19.77 -24.31
C PRO A 145 -5.38 19.02 -25.60
N ILE A 146 -4.96 19.78 -26.62
CA ILE A 146 -4.38 19.23 -27.84
C ILE A 146 -2.87 19.15 -27.64
N LEU A 147 -2.30 17.95 -27.71
CA LEU A 147 -0.84 17.77 -27.73
C LEU A 147 -0.35 17.88 -29.17
N THR A 148 0.52 18.84 -29.44
CA THR A 148 1.12 19.09 -30.76
C THR A 148 2.64 19.20 -30.68
N LYS A 149 3.36 19.03 -31.79
CA LYS A 149 4.80 19.34 -31.83
C LYS A 149 5.01 20.84 -31.73
N SER A 150 6.08 21.27 -31.07
CA SER A 150 6.33 22.70 -30.79
C SER A 150 6.44 23.58 -32.04
N ASP A 151 6.81 23.01 -33.19
CA ASP A 151 6.93 23.74 -34.47
C ASP A 151 5.60 23.90 -35.24
N GLU A 152 4.50 23.30 -34.74
CA GLU A 152 3.18 23.32 -35.39
C GLU A 152 2.26 24.37 -34.74
N ASN A 153 1.92 25.43 -35.48
CA ASN A 153 0.95 26.45 -35.03
C ASN A 153 -0.49 25.91 -35.12
N ILE A 154 -0.94 25.28 -34.04
CA ILE A 154 -2.31 24.77 -33.90
C ILE A 154 -3.08 25.65 -32.91
N THR A 155 -4.18 26.23 -33.37
CA THR A 155 -5.18 26.88 -32.51
C THR A 155 -6.22 25.86 -32.06
N PHE A 156 -6.73 25.98 -30.83
CA PHE A 156 -7.79 25.11 -30.32
C PHE A 156 -9.05 25.29 -31.16
N SER A 157 -9.33 24.31 -32.03
CA SER A 157 -10.52 24.31 -32.88
C SER A 157 -11.64 23.51 -32.20
N ASN A 158 -12.79 24.14 -31.98
CA ASN A 158 -13.91 23.56 -31.24
C ASN A 158 -14.71 22.56 -32.12
N GLY A 159 -14.02 21.61 -32.75
CA GLY A 159 -14.60 20.64 -33.68
C GLY A 159 -14.93 19.32 -32.97
N SER A 160 -16.23 19.05 -32.74
CA SER A 160 -16.94 17.78 -32.46
C SER A 160 -16.31 16.62 -31.65
N ASN A 161 -15.07 16.72 -31.14
CA ASN A 161 -14.33 15.68 -30.42
C ASN A 161 -13.64 16.22 -29.15
N ALA A 162 -13.95 17.45 -28.73
CA ALA A 162 -13.46 18.00 -27.46
C ALA A 162 -14.27 17.36 -26.31
N VAL A 163 -13.62 16.49 -25.54
CA VAL A 163 -14.22 15.74 -24.42
C VAL A 163 -13.78 16.41 -23.11
N GLU A 164 -14.71 16.61 -22.18
CA GLU A 164 -14.38 17.10 -20.84
C GLU A 164 -13.49 16.09 -20.08
N MET A 165 -12.51 16.59 -19.35
CA MET A 165 -11.64 15.76 -18.53
C MET A 165 -12.39 15.20 -17.31
N ILE A 166 -12.17 13.91 -17.02
CA ILE A 166 -12.86 13.17 -15.94
C ILE A 166 -12.50 13.73 -14.55
N ARG A 167 -13.53 13.93 -13.70
CA ARG A 167 -13.44 14.29 -12.26
C ARG A 167 -14.35 13.38 -11.43
N CYS A 168 -13.94 13.00 -10.23
CA CYS A 168 -14.82 12.30 -9.27
C CYS A 168 -15.26 13.27 -8.16
N ASN A 169 -16.56 13.53 -8.05
CA ASN A 169 -17.12 14.23 -6.90
C ASN A 169 -17.36 13.23 -5.74
N HIS A 170 -17.04 13.62 -4.51
CA HIS A 170 -17.41 12.83 -3.33
C HIS A 170 -18.93 12.94 -3.10
N PRO A 171 -19.67 11.83 -2.89
CA PRO A 171 -21.09 11.89 -2.57
C PRO A 171 -21.36 12.74 -1.32
N THR A 172 -22.43 13.51 -1.31
CA THR A 172 -22.83 14.32 -0.15
C THR A 172 -23.29 13.43 1.02
N GLU A 173 -23.20 13.93 2.26
CA GLU A 173 -23.67 13.18 3.45
C GLU A 173 -25.15 12.79 3.35
N THR A 174 -25.97 13.62 2.69
CA THR A 174 -27.39 13.34 2.46
C THR A 174 -27.59 12.19 1.47
N GLU A 175 -26.80 12.13 0.39
CA GLU A 175 -26.83 11.03 -0.58
C GLU A 175 -26.37 9.72 0.07
N LEU A 176 -25.32 9.77 0.87
CA LEU A 176 -24.83 8.61 1.63
C LEU A 176 -25.86 8.15 2.67
N GLY A 177 -26.43 9.06 3.46
CA GLY A 177 -27.46 8.74 4.46
C GLY A 177 -28.70 8.09 3.85
N SER A 178 -29.04 8.41 2.60
CA SER A 178 -30.15 7.77 1.87
C SER A 178 -29.84 6.34 1.40
N LEU A 179 -28.56 5.98 1.31
CA LEU A 179 -28.06 4.66 0.90
C LEU A 179 -27.76 3.73 2.10
N PHE A 180 -27.75 4.25 3.33
CA PHE A 180 -27.49 3.50 4.58
C PHE A 180 -28.75 3.33 5.44
N LYS A 181 -29.91 2.99 4.85
CA LYS A 181 -31.20 3.01 5.57
C LYS A 181 -31.31 2.02 6.73
N ASP A 182 -30.57 0.91 6.69
CA ASP A 182 -30.64 -0.17 7.69
C ASP A 182 -29.30 -0.48 8.40
N GLY A 183 -28.32 0.43 8.35
CA GLY A 183 -27.07 0.32 9.14
C GLY A 183 -26.04 -0.74 8.68
N ASP A 184 -26.46 -1.79 7.98
CA ASP A 184 -25.59 -2.92 7.56
C ASP A 184 -25.29 -2.97 6.04
N GLU A 185 -25.89 -2.09 5.22
CA GLU A 185 -25.68 -2.09 3.76
C GLU A 185 -24.30 -1.55 3.38
N LYS A 186 -23.42 -2.41 2.84
CA LYS A 186 -22.11 -2.01 2.32
C LYS A 186 -22.25 -1.49 0.89
N ILE A 187 -21.99 -0.21 0.67
CA ILE A 187 -21.96 0.39 -0.67
C ILE A 187 -20.72 -0.13 -1.40
N LYS A 188 -20.88 -0.76 -2.56
CA LYS A 188 -19.77 -1.27 -3.37
C LYS A 188 -19.35 -0.22 -4.40
N ILE A 189 -18.10 0.24 -4.36
CA ILE A 189 -17.57 1.20 -5.34
C ILE A 189 -16.98 0.41 -6.50
N SER A 190 -17.36 0.68 -7.74
CA SER A 190 -16.79 0.04 -8.93
C SER A 190 -16.43 1.10 -9.96
N LEU A 191 -15.35 0.84 -10.71
CA LEU A 191 -15.01 1.65 -11.87
C LEU A 191 -15.82 1.14 -13.06
N GLU A 192 -16.60 2.00 -13.69
CA GLU A 192 -17.26 1.68 -14.94
C GLU A 192 -16.40 2.20 -16.10
N ILE A 193 -15.89 1.29 -16.91
CA ILE A 193 -15.24 1.64 -18.17
C ILE A 193 -16.36 1.89 -19.18
N VAL A 194 -16.60 3.15 -19.47
CA VAL A 194 -17.71 3.60 -20.31
C VAL A 194 -17.44 3.26 -21.79
N GLY A 195 -18.45 2.71 -22.47
CA GLY A 195 -18.37 2.26 -23.87
C GLY A 195 -19.67 1.70 -24.51
N ILE A 196 -19.75 1.49 -25.85
CA ILE A 196 -20.42 0.31 -26.51
C ILE A 196 -21.28 -0.58 -25.63
N ARG A 197 -20.56 -1.36 -24.82
CA ARG A 197 -21.05 -2.11 -23.69
C ARG A 197 -20.30 -1.60 -22.47
N PRO A 198 -20.96 -0.90 -21.53
CA PRO A 198 -20.33 -0.49 -20.29
C PRO A 198 -19.78 -1.73 -19.58
N VAL A 199 -18.48 -1.73 -19.30
CA VAL A 199 -17.86 -2.80 -18.52
C VAL A 199 -17.64 -2.25 -17.13
N ARG A 200 -18.47 -2.71 -16.20
CA ARG A 200 -18.22 -2.50 -14.77
C ARG A 200 -17.06 -3.38 -14.36
N VAL A 201 -15.96 -2.77 -13.95
CA VAL A 201 -14.82 -3.47 -13.39
C VAL A 201 -15.29 -4.11 -12.09
N PRO A 202 -15.28 -5.45 -11.98
CA PRO A 202 -15.63 -6.11 -10.75
C PRO A 202 -14.77 -5.54 -9.63
N SER A 203 -15.41 -4.92 -8.66
CA SER A 203 -14.72 -4.36 -7.51
C SER A 203 -14.83 -5.29 -6.33
N VAL A 204 -13.91 -5.17 -5.39
CA VAL A 204 -14.06 -5.70 -4.02
C VAL A 204 -13.99 -4.57 -2.99
N ALA A 205 -13.85 -3.33 -3.45
CA ALA A 205 -13.86 -2.14 -2.61
C ALA A 205 -15.29 -1.79 -2.22
N TYR A 206 -15.49 -1.63 -0.92
CA TYR A 206 -16.71 -1.08 -0.35
C TYR A 206 -16.40 0.33 0.15
N TYR A 207 -17.31 1.26 -0.12
CA TYR A 207 -17.32 2.53 0.57
C TYR A 207 -17.60 2.24 2.05
N VAL A 208 -16.64 2.65 2.88
CA VAL A 208 -16.80 2.66 4.32
C VAL A 208 -17.03 4.14 4.66
N PRO A 209 -18.19 4.51 5.24
CA PRO A 209 -18.38 5.85 5.77
C PRO A 209 -17.18 6.22 6.63
N LYS A 210 -16.84 7.50 6.68
CA LYS A 210 -15.87 7.97 7.67
C LYS A 210 -16.46 7.65 9.04
N SER A 211 -16.09 6.49 9.59
CA SER A 211 -16.42 6.15 10.97
C SER A 211 -15.74 7.22 11.79
N SER A 212 -16.52 8.11 12.39
CA SER A 212 -16.07 8.90 13.52
C SER A 212 -15.73 7.88 14.61
N ILE A 213 -14.51 7.34 14.54
CA ILE A 213 -13.89 6.74 15.72
C ILE A 213 -13.47 7.94 16.55
N GLU A 214 -14.46 8.60 17.15
CA GLU A 214 -14.30 9.01 18.52
C GLU A 214 -14.34 7.68 19.30
N ASP A 215 -13.19 6.99 19.36
CA ASP A 215 -12.88 6.32 20.62
C ASP A 215 -13.01 7.47 21.62
N GLY A 216 -13.86 7.37 22.65
CA GLY A 216 -14.02 8.44 23.65
C GLY A 216 -12.72 8.78 24.41
N GLU A 217 -11.61 8.16 24.03
CA GLU A 217 -10.25 8.41 24.43
C GLU A 217 -9.56 9.37 23.46
N GLY A 218 -8.83 10.35 23.99
CA GLY A 218 -8.09 11.30 23.18
C GLY A 218 -7.12 10.62 22.20
N LYS A 219 -6.70 11.38 21.19
CA LYS A 219 -5.74 10.97 20.14
C LYS A 219 -4.46 10.40 20.76
N ALA A 220 -4.15 9.13 20.47
CA ALA A 220 -2.90 8.48 20.87
C ALA A 220 -1.70 9.29 20.36
N GLN A 221 -0.67 9.46 21.19
CA GLN A 221 0.51 10.22 20.83
C GLN A 221 1.32 9.51 19.75
N LEU A 222 1.47 8.18 19.84
CA LEU A 222 2.20 7.38 18.87
C LEU A 222 1.50 6.05 18.55
N CYS A 223 1.32 5.80 17.26
CA CYS A 223 0.81 4.54 16.73
C CYS A 223 1.85 3.88 15.81
N ALA A 224 1.70 2.59 15.53
CA ALA A 224 2.50 1.87 14.54
C ALA A 224 1.60 1.27 13.45
N CYS A 225 2.04 1.35 12.21
CA CYS A 225 1.34 0.80 11.05
C CYS A 225 2.27 -0.09 10.22
N THR A 226 1.79 -1.26 9.83
CA THR A 226 2.55 -2.20 9.01
C THR A 226 1.65 -3.10 8.17
N MET A 227 2.22 -3.70 7.12
CA MET A 227 1.55 -4.70 6.30
C MET A 227 2.19 -6.07 6.57
N VAL A 228 1.35 -7.09 6.78
CA VAL A 228 1.77 -8.39 7.28
C VAL A 228 1.28 -9.51 6.38
N TYR A 229 2.10 -10.57 6.29
CA TYR A 229 1.73 -11.87 5.72
C TYR A 229 2.51 -12.93 6.48
N ASN A 230 1.80 -13.85 7.13
CA ASN A 230 2.37 -14.97 7.88
C ASN A 230 3.36 -14.55 8.99
N VAL A 231 2.92 -13.65 9.87
CA VAL A 231 3.77 -13.06 10.90
C VAL A 231 3.46 -13.51 12.32
N ALA A 232 2.57 -14.48 12.53
CA ALA A 232 2.07 -14.86 13.85
C ALA A 232 3.19 -15.11 14.87
N LYS A 233 4.27 -15.79 14.44
CA LYS A 233 5.44 -16.10 15.29
C LYS A 233 6.26 -14.88 15.74
N PHE A 234 6.20 -13.76 14.99
CA PHE A 234 6.97 -12.54 15.30
C PHE A 234 6.14 -11.52 16.06
N LEU A 235 4.81 -11.58 15.90
CA LEU A 235 3.93 -10.47 16.26
C LEU A 235 3.92 -10.20 17.77
N LYS A 236 3.92 -11.24 18.61
CA LYS A 236 3.89 -11.10 20.08
C LYS A 236 5.12 -10.36 20.60
N GLU A 237 6.33 -10.76 20.16
CA GLU A 237 7.58 -10.07 20.49
C GLU A 237 7.54 -8.60 20.06
N TRP A 238 7.11 -8.34 18.82
CA TRP A 238 7.10 -6.99 18.26
C TRP A 238 6.09 -6.05 18.94
N VAL A 239 4.87 -6.51 19.21
CA VAL A 239 3.82 -5.71 19.88
C VAL A 239 4.22 -5.40 21.32
N ILE A 240 4.65 -6.41 22.09
CA ILE A 240 5.02 -6.22 23.49
C ILE A 240 6.22 -5.26 23.60
N TYR A 241 7.24 -5.46 22.77
CA TYR A 241 8.40 -4.57 22.73
C TYR A 241 7.98 -3.13 22.47
N ASN A 242 7.37 -2.86 21.32
CA ASN A 242 7.05 -1.49 20.92
C ASN A 242 6.03 -0.82 21.86
N SER A 243 5.12 -1.59 22.46
CA SER A 243 4.14 -1.08 23.44
C SER A 243 4.82 -0.55 24.70
N LYS A 244 5.79 -1.27 25.27
CA LYS A 244 6.53 -0.78 26.45
C LYS A 244 7.43 0.42 26.16
N LEU A 245 7.69 0.71 24.88
CA LEU A 245 8.52 1.83 24.44
C LEU A 245 7.74 3.07 23.99
N GLY A 246 6.40 3.07 24.10
CA GLY A 246 5.57 4.25 23.81
C GLY A 246 4.60 4.12 22.64
N VAL A 247 4.49 2.95 22.00
CA VAL A 247 3.47 2.74 20.95
C VAL A 247 2.15 2.33 21.60
N GLU A 248 1.12 3.14 21.41
CA GLU A 248 -0.17 2.99 22.07
C GLU A 248 -1.18 2.18 21.25
N LYS A 249 -1.10 2.25 19.91
CA LYS A 249 -2.03 1.58 19.00
C LYS A 249 -1.32 1.00 17.78
N PHE A 250 -1.67 -0.21 17.41
CA PHE A 250 -1.09 -0.98 16.31
C PHE A 250 -2.12 -1.20 15.21
N ILE A 251 -1.76 -0.87 13.98
CA ILE A 251 -2.59 -1.03 12.79
C ILE A 251 -1.89 -1.99 11.84
N LEU A 252 -2.48 -3.18 11.67
CA LEU A 252 -1.94 -4.24 10.82
C LEU A 252 -2.79 -4.36 9.56
N TYR A 253 -2.18 -4.27 8.39
CA TYR A 253 -2.82 -4.63 7.11
C TYR A 253 -2.47 -6.06 6.78
N ASP A 254 -3.39 -6.97 6.99
CA ASP A 254 -3.20 -8.40 6.72
C ASP A 254 -3.38 -8.70 5.23
N ASN A 255 -2.31 -9.11 4.58
CA ASN A 255 -2.28 -9.46 3.17
C ASN A 255 -2.58 -10.95 2.95
N ASP A 256 -3.71 -11.40 3.50
CA ASP A 256 -4.23 -12.76 3.35
C ASP A 256 -3.31 -13.82 3.98
N SER A 257 -2.98 -13.63 5.27
CA SER A 257 -2.15 -14.58 6.03
C SER A 257 -2.80 -15.96 6.14
N ASP A 258 -1.99 -17.01 6.05
CA ASP A 258 -2.37 -18.41 6.16
C ASP A 258 -1.91 -19.08 7.48
N ASP A 259 -1.38 -18.28 8.40
CA ASP A 259 -0.94 -18.72 9.73
C ASP A 259 -1.91 -18.30 10.85
N ASP A 260 -1.52 -18.53 12.10
CA ASP A 260 -2.34 -18.29 13.29
C ASP A 260 -2.44 -16.78 13.68
N LEU A 261 -2.29 -15.85 12.72
CA LEU A 261 -2.27 -14.40 12.97
C LEU A 261 -3.45 -13.94 13.84
N HIS A 262 -4.67 -14.32 13.47
CA HIS A 262 -5.88 -13.94 14.21
C HIS A 262 -5.90 -14.46 15.65
N LYS A 263 -5.40 -15.67 15.88
CA LYS A 263 -5.30 -16.26 17.22
C LYS A 263 -4.29 -15.51 18.08
N VAL A 264 -3.14 -15.14 17.51
CA VAL A 264 -2.10 -14.35 18.22
C VAL A 264 -2.62 -12.95 18.53
N VAL A 265 -3.30 -12.29 17.58
CA VAL A 265 -3.93 -10.99 17.81
C VAL A 265 -4.99 -11.08 18.92
N GLN A 266 -5.85 -12.10 18.89
CA GLN A 266 -6.86 -12.30 19.93
C GLN A 266 -6.21 -12.42 21.32
N GLY A 267 -5.16 -13.23 21.45
CA GLY A 267 -4.44 -13.38 22.72
C GLY A 267 -3.73 -12.11 23.20
N LEU A 268 -3.39 -11.17 22.31
CA LEU A 268 -2.86 -9.85 22.68
C LEU A 268 -3.98 -8.90 23.15
N VAL A 269 -5.15 -8.94 22.53
CA VAL A 269 -6.25 -7.99 22.85
C VAL A 269 -7.14 -8.45 24.01
N ASP A 270 -7.24 -9.76 24.28
CA ASP A 270 -8.13 -10.34 25.30
C ASP A 270 -7.91 -9.80 26.72
N GLY A 271 -6.68 -9.42 27.05
CA GLY A 271 -6.33 -8.83 28.34
C GLY A 271 -6.51 -7.32 28.42
N GLU A 272 -6.99 -6.67 27.35
CA GLU A 272 -7.06 -5.21 27.16
C GLU A 272 -5.72 -4.47 27.32
N GLU A 273 -4.59 -5.20 27.35
CA GLU A 273 -3.25 -4.60 27.53
C GLU A 273 -2.74 -3.95 26.23
N TYR A 274 -3.13 -4.48 25.06
CA TYR A 274 -2.62 -4.06 23.76
C TYR A 274 -3.76 -3.67 22.81
N ASN A 275 -3.68 -2.46 22.21
CA ASN A 275 -4.64 -2.00 21.21
C ASN A 275 -4.16 -2.36 19.80
N VAL A 276 -4.59 -3.52 19.29
CA VAL A 276 -4.21 -4.02 17.96
C VAL A 276 -5.44 -4.11 17.06
N LYS A 277 -5.40 -3.38 15.93
CA LYS A 277 -6.45 -3.41 14.90
C LYS A 277 -5.91 -4.02 13.62
N VAL A 278 -6.63 -5.01 13.10
CA VAL A 278 -6.30 -5.69 11.84
C VAL A 278 -7.28 -5.29 10.75
N PHE A 279 -6.76 -4.89 9.60
CA PHE A 279 -7.50 -4.65 8.37
C PHE A 279 -7.15 -5.73 7.36
N PHE A 280 -8.16 -6.46 6.88
CA PHE A 280 -7.97 -7.38 5.77
C PHE A 280 -7.67 -6.59 4.48
N TRP A 281 -6.52 -6.87 3.86
CA TRP A 281 -5.99 -6.13 2.72
C TRP A 281 -5.38 -7.08 1.67
N PRO A 282 -6.21 -7.85 0.94
CA PRO A 282 -5.78 -8.97 0.09
C PRO A 282 -5.12 -8.55 -1.24
N TRP A 283 -4.82 -7.26 -1.41
CA TRP A 283 -4.34 -6.72 -2.67
C TRP A 283 -2.83 -6.96 -2.83
N PRO A 284 -2.38 -7.58 -3.93
CA PRO A 284 -0.96 -7.74 -4.17
C PRO A 284 -0.33 -6.38 -4.45
N LYS A 285 0.93 -6.18 -4.06
CA LYS A 285 1.69 -4.96 -4.41
C LYS A 285 0.96 -3.68 -4.01
N ALA A 286 0.42 -3.64 -2.79
CA ALA A 286 -0.45 -2.57 -2.32
C ALA A 286 -0.03 -1.99 -0.94
N GLN A 287 1.24 -2.16 -0.56
CA GLN A 287 1.78 -1.65 0.72
C GLN A 287 1.63 -0.13 0.82
N GLU A 288 2.04 0.60 -0.22
CA GLU A 288 1.95 2.05 -0.29
C GLU A 288 0.49 2.53 -0.18
N ALA A 289 -0.45 1.82 -0.83
CA ALA A 289 -1.88 2.12 -0.75
C ALA A 289 -2.45 1.84 0.65
N GLY A 290 -2.04 0.75 1.29
CA GLY A 290 -2.43 0.44 2.67
C GLY A 290 -1.94 1.50 3.66
N PHE A 291 -0.73 2.03 3.46
CA PHE A 291 -0.19 3.11 4.28
C PHE A 291 -0.85 4.47 3.99
N SER A 292 -1.21 4.77 2.75
CA SER A 292 -2.04 5.94 2.45
C SER A 292 -3.43 5.84 3.10
N HIS A 293 -4.04 4.65 3.08
CA HIS A 293 -5.31 4.40 3.77
C HIS A 293 -5.18 4.60 5.28
N SER A 294 -4.12 4.09 5.91
CA SER A 294 -3.90 4.25 7.35
C SER A 294 -3.67 5.71 7.75
N ALA A 295 -2.94 6.47 6.93
CA ALA A 295 -2.70 7.89 7.17
C ALA A 295 -3.99 8.72 7.24
N ILE A 296 -4.99 8.38 6.41
CA ILE A 296 -6.32 9.01 6.45
C ILE A 296 -7.14 8.47 7.62
N TYR A 297 -7.24 7.14 7.71
CA TYR A 297 -8.16 6.47 8.61
C TYR A 297 -7.80 6.69 10.09
N ALA A 298 -6.51 6.66 10.41
CA ALA A 298 -6.01 6.81 11.77
C ALA A 298 -5.76 8.28 12.16
N LYS A 299 -6.04 9.23 11.27
CA LYS A 299 -5.71 10.65 11.47
C LYS A 299 -6.33 11.25 12.72
N GLU A 300 -7.57 10.85 13.05
CA GLU A 300 -8.27 11.35 14.24
C GLU A 300 -7.83 10.61 15.52
N SER A 301 -7.38 9.36 15.40
CA SER A 301 -7.01 8.51 16.54
C SER A 301 -5.52 8.51 16.89
N CYS A 302 -4.64 8.94 15.98
CA CYS A 302 -3.18 8.87 16.12
C CYS A 302 -2.51 10.17 15.70
N LYS A 303 -1.62 10.73 16.54
CA LYS A 303 -0.85 11.94 16.21
C LYS A 303 0.36 11.62 15.35
N TRP A 304 1.23 10.77 15.85
CA TRP A 304 2.36 10.26 15.11
C TRP A 304 2.11 8.80 14.70
N MET A 305 2.59 8.45 13.51
CA MET A 305 2.51 7.09 12.98
C MET A 305 3.91 6.60 12.62
N MET A 306 4.32 5.50 13.22
CA MET A 306 5.55 4.78 12.90
C MET A 306 5.26 3.74 11.81
N TYR A 307 5.88 3.88 10.64
CA TYR A 307 5.77 2.93 9.53
C TYR A 307 7.00 2.01 9.53
N MET A 308 6.84 0.80 10.06
CA MET A 308 7.94 -0.14 10.30
C MET A 308 7.45 -1.60 10.17
N ASP A 309 8.31 -2.50 9.72
CA ASP A 309 7.99 -3.92 9.53
C ASP A 309 8.06 -4.69 10.87
N VAL A 310 7.41 -5.86 10.96
CA VAL A 310 7.36 -6.66 12.21
C VAL A 310 8.72 -7.26 12.60
N ASP A 311 9.67 -7.34 11.67
CA ASP A 311 11.03 -7.82 11.89
C ASP A 311 12.01 -6.67 12.22
N GLU A 312 11.50 -5.53 12.68
CA GLU A 312 12.26 -4.31 12.90
C GLU A 312 12.00 -3.68 14.26
N PHE A 313 13.09 -3.33 14.95
CA PHE A 313 13.07 -2.90 16.35
C PHE A 313 13.87 -1.62 16.52
N VAL A 314 13.20 -0.56 16.95
CA VAL A 314 13.83 0.73 17.25
C VAL A 314 14.68 0.61 18.51
N PHE A 315 15.88 1.19 18.51
CA PHE A 315 16.82 1.14 19.63
C PHE A 315 17.63 2.45 19.73
N ALA A 316 17.91 2.93 20.95
CA ALA A 316 18.85 4.02 21.19
C ALA A 316 20.02 3.60 22.08
N HIS A 317 21.18 4.20 21.87
CA HIS A 317 22.35 3.92 22.69
C HIS A 317 22.16 4.29 24.17
N SER A 318 21.39 5.36 24.43
CA SER A 318 21.07 5.81 25.79
C SER A 318 20.32 4.77 26.62
N TRP A 319 19.58 3.84 25.98
CA TRP A 319 18.76 2.85 26.68
C TRP A 319 19.58 1.69 27.27
N LEU A 320 20.87 1.59 26.94
CA LEU A 320 21.74 0.50 27.42
C LEU A 320 21.84 0.41 28.94
N ASN A 321 21.68 1.53 29.64
CA ASN A 321 21.80 1.59 31.10
C ASN A 321 20.45 1.61 31.82
N GLU A 322 19.34 1.64 31.09
CA GLU A 322 18.00 1.68 31.67
C GLU A 322 17.61 0.29 32.18
N SER A 323 17.20 0.21 33.45
CA SER A 323 16.79 -1.05 34.09
C SER A 323 15.47 -1.57 33.53
N GLU A 324 14.59 -0.68 33.09
CA GLU A 324 13.24 -0.99 32.61
C GLU A 324 12.89 -0.14 31.37
N PRO A 325 11.99 -0.62 30.49
CA PRO A 325 11.49 0.18 29.37
C PRO A 325 10.52 1.27 29.86
N SER A 326 10.35 2.35 29.09
CA SER A 326 9.38 3.39 29.43
C SER A 326 8.61 3.90 28.22
N GLN A 327 7.38 4.35 28.46
CA GLN A 327 6.47 4.88 27.45
C GLN A 327 7.02 6.14 26.74
N GLY A 328 8.04 6.80 27.30
CA GLY A 328 8.68 7.98 26.70
C GLY A 328 9.83 7.64 25.73
N MET A 329 10.25 6.38 25.60
CA MET A 329 11.46 6.02 24.86
C MET A 329 11.39 6.38 23.37
N ILE A 330 10.47 5.80 22.59
CA ILE A 330 10.32 6.16 21.17
C ILE A 330 9.79 7.60 21.03
N PRO A 331 8.81 8.07 21.83
CA PRO A 331 8.36 9.46 21.77
C PRO A 331 9.46 10.50 22.00
N SER A 332 10.55 10.17 22.70
CA SER A 332 11.69 11.09 22.89
C SER A 332 12.40 11.49 21.60
N PHE A 333 12.17 10.77 20.49
CA PHE A 333 12.70 11.14 19.17
C PHE A 333 11.88 12.22 18.48
N LEU A 334 10.66 12.45 18.96
CA LEU A 334 9.69 13.34 18.34
C LEU A 334 9.89 14.77 18.87
N PRO A 335 9.66 15.81 18.04
CA PRO A 335 9.73 17.18 18.49
C PRO A 335 8.64 17.45 19.55
N THR A 336 9.03 18.08 20.66
CA THR A 336 8.14 18.49 21.76
C THR A 336 7.44 19.83 21.53
N THR A 337 7.72 20.52 20.42
CA THR A 337 7.26 21.89 20.20
C THR A 337 5.76 21.94 19.85
N PRO A 338 4.94 22.79 20.51
CA PRO A 338 3.53 22.94 20.19
C PRO A 338 3.32 23.50 18.77
N LEU A 339 2.34 22.96 18.05
CA LEU A 339 1.92 23.35 16.69
C LEU A 339 1.26 24.76 16.60
N SER A 340 1.63 25.71 17.47
CA SER A 340 1.01 27.05 17.49
C SER A 340 1.61 28.02 16.47
N SER A 341 2.73 27.69 15.83
CA SER A 341 3.24 28.48 14.70
C SER A 341 2.74 27.86 13.40
N SER A 342 1.70 28.46 12.81
CA SER A 342 1.41 28.25 11.39
C SER A 342 2.71 28.41 10.58
N PRO A 343 2.95 27.56 9.56
CA PRO A 343 4.15 27.68 8.73
C PRO A 343 4.25 29.10 8.16
N ALA A 344 5.45 29.67 8.20
CA ALA A 344 5.71 30.99 7.63
C ALA A 344 5.42 30.97 6.12
N PRO A 345 4.86 32.05 5.55
CA PRO A 345 4.44 32.10 4.14
C PRO A 345 5.59 31.84 3.14
N ALA A 346 5.19 31.37 1.96
CA ALA A 346 6.07 31.03 0.84
C ALA A 346 7.00 32.20 0.44
N PRO A 347 8.21 31.93 -0.09
CA PRO A 347 9.23 32.94 -0.34
C PRO A 347 8.90 33.91 -1.48
N SER A 348 9.43 35.13 -1.37
CA SER A 348 9.58 36.07 -2.49
C SER A 348 10.82 35.72 -3.32
N PRO A 349 10.89 36.10 -4.62
CA PRO A 349 11.85 35.53 -5.58
C PRO A 349 13.33 35.91 -5.40
N ASN A 350 13.69 36.68 -4.36
CA ASN A 350 15.00 37.37 -4.27
C ASN A 350 15.79 37.07 -2.97
N THR A 351 15.81 35.83 -2.47
CA THR A 351 16.56 35.48 -1.24
C THR A 351 17.85 34.70 -1.52
N ASN A 352 18.91 34.98 -0.75
CA ASN A 352 20.23 34.35 -0.94
C ASN A 352 20.23 32.88 -0.45
N LEU A 353 21.12 32.06 -1.02
CA LEU A 353 21.24 30.61 -0.72
C LEU A 353 21.52 30.29 0.78
N SER A 354 22.19 31.19 1.51
CA SER A 354 22.39 31.08 2.96
C SER A 354 21.08 31.22 3.74
N ASP A 355 20.18 32.07 3.24
CA ASP A 355 18.89 32.37 3.85
C ASP A 355 17.90 31.23 3.59
N GLU A 356 17.99 30.56 2.43
CA GLU A 356 17.18 29.37 2.12
C GLU A 356 17.49 28.19 3.07
N LYS A 357 18.77 27.92 3.34
CA LYS A 357 19.15 26.86 4.28
C LYS A 357 18.70 27.18 5.71
N ALA A 358 18.85 28.42 6.14
CA ALA A 358 18.37 28.87 7.44
C ALA A 358 16.83 28.77 7.54
N LYS A 359 16.13 29.16 6.47
CA LYS A 359 14.66 29.06 6.35
C LYS A 359 14.17 27.61 6.36
N TRP A 360 14.84 26.71 5.64
CA TRP A 360 14.54 25.27 5.69
C TRP A 360 14.77 24.71 7.10
N LEU A 361 15.89 25.01 7.74
CA LEU A 361 16.18 24.53 9.10
C LEU A 361 15.16 25.02 10.15
N ALA A 362 14.58 26.21 9.93
CA ALA A 362 13.53 26.79 10.76
C ALA A 362 12.16 26.12 10.59
N GLN A 363 11.93 25.34 9.52
CA GLN A 363 10.68 24.62 9.34
C GLN A 363 10.48 23.56 10.44
N PRO A 364 9.24 23.40 10.94
CA PRO A 364 8.91 22.35 11.89
C PRO A 364 9.09 20.94 11.28
N ILE A 365 9.38 19.98 12.15
CA ILE A 365 9.61 18.59 11.76
C ILE A 365 8.27 17.86 11.66
N GLY A 366 7.94 17.38 10.46
CA GLY A 366 6.77 16.54 10.19
C GLY A 366 7.10 15.05 10.07
N GLN A 367 8.37 14.70 9.87
CA GLN A 367 8.82 13.31 9.73
C GLN A 367 10.19 13.10 10.36
N VAL A 368 10.35 12.02 11.12
CA VAL A 368 11.62 11.58 11.71
C VAL A 368 12.06 10.28 11.05
N SER A 369 13.15 10.31 10.30
CA SER A 369 13.76 9.15 9.66
C SER A 369 14.79 8.48 10.58
N ILE A 370 14.71 7.16 10.70
CA ILE A 370 15.59 6.33 11.54
C ILE A 370 16.31 5.33 10.64
N LYS A 371 17.64 5.30 10.68
CA LYS A 371 18.45 4.40 9.83
C LYS A 371 18.40 2.96 10.32
N CYS A 372 18.58 1.99 9.43
CA CYS A 372 18.56 0.58 9.80
C CYS A 372 19.95 -0.08 9.77
N LEU A 373 20.12 -1.06 10.66
CA LEU A 373 21.20 -2.04 10.67
C LEU A 373 20.60 -3.41 10.34
N ASP A 374 21.04 -4.01 9.23
CA ASP A 374 20.53 -5.31 8.77
C ASP A 374 21.22 -6.48 9.49
N TYR A 375 20.43 -7.31 10.17
CA TYR A 375 20.86 -8.51 10.88
C TYR A 375 20.72 -9.77 10.03
N GLY A 376 21.61 -10.73 10.29
CA GLY A 376 21.70 -12.05 9.66
C GLY A 376 21.36 -13.22 10.58
N PRO A 377 21.41 -14.46 10.06
CA PRO A 377 20.86 -15.62 10.75
C PRO A 377 21.62 -16.03 12.01
N SER A 378 22.86 -15.59 12.19
CA SER A 378 23.62 -15.80 13.44
C SER A 378 23.76 -17.28 13.83
N ASN A 379 24.05 -18.14 12.85
CA ASN A 379 24.11 -19.61 12.95
C ASN A 379 22.77 -20.32 13.21
N GLN A 380 21.64 -19.61 13.20
CA GLN A 380 20.32 -20.21 13.36
C GLN A 380 19.82 -20.81 12.04
N GLN A 381 19.27 -22.02 12.12
CA GLN A 381 18.64 -22.73 10.98
C GLN A 381 17.11 -22.61 10.97
N SER A 382 16.53 -22.20 12.10
CA SER A 382 15.10 -21.97 12.26
C SER A 382 14.83 -20.64 12.96
N HIS A 383 13.57 -20.23 13.01
CA HIS A 383 13.15 -19.13 13.88
C HIS A 383 13.58 -19.41 15.34
N PRO A 384 14.23 -18.46 16.03
CA PRO A 384 14.63 -18.64 17.42
C PRO A 384 13.42 -18.61 18.33
N ILE A 385 13.25 -19.63 19.18
CA ILE A 385 12.08 -19.75 20.09
C ILE A 385 11.95 -18.53 21.03
N ALA A 386 13.08 -17.95 21.43
CA ALA A 386 13.12 -16.77 22.30
C ALA A 386 12.88 -15.44 21.55
N GLY A 387 12.63 -15.48 20.23
CA GLY A 387 12.42 -14.30 19.40
C GLY A 387 13.65 -13.86 18.60
N VAL A 388 13.42 -13.00 17.61
CA VAL A 388 14.45 -12.52 16.69
C VAL A 388 15.51 -11.68 17.41
N THR A 389 15.12 -10.93 18.44
CA THR A 389 16.06 -10.10 19.23
C THR A 389 17.05 -10.94 20.04
N GLN A 390 16.74 -12.21 20.29
CA GLN A 390 17.58 -13.12 21.06
C GLN A 390 18.47 -14.02 20.22
N GLY A 391 17.93 -14.49 19.10
CA GLY A 391 18.63 -15.46 18.24
C GLY A 391 19.51 -14.81 17.19
N TYR A 392 19.19 -13.59 16.75
CA TYR A 392 19.95 -12.90 15.70
C TYR A 392 20.81 -11.77 16.29
N THR A 393 22.11 -11.98 16.37
CA THR A 393 23.08 -11.01 16.92
C THR A 393 24.18 -10.64 15.93
N CYS A 394 24.30 -11.35 14.81
CA CYS A 394 25.19 -11.02 13.72
C CYS A 394 24.52 -10.00 12.81
N ARG A 395 25.25 -8.95 12.43
CA ARG A 395 24.79 -7.97 11.44
C ARG A 395 25.86 -7.57 10.46
N ARG A 396 25.41 -6.93 9.38
CA ARG A 396 26.29 -6.24 8.44
C ARG A 396 26.87 -4.97 9.07
N ARG A 397 28.01 -4.53 8.58
CA ARG A 397 28.71 -3.32 9.03
C ARG A 397 28.02 -2.06 8.56
N ASN A 398 27.57 -2.05 7.31
CA ASN A 398 27.01 -0.89 6.65
C ASN A 398 25.52 -0.70 6.97
N GLU A 399 25.13 0.55 7.16
CA GLU A 399 23.73 0.97 7.26
C GLU A 399 23.02 0.73 5.93
N GLN A 400 21.75 0.34 5.99
CA GLN A 400 20.89 0.20 4.81
C GLN A 400 19.51 0.74 5.13
N ARG A 401 18.92 1.48 4.19
CA ARG A 401 17.55 1.99 4.28
C ARG A 401 17.28 2.87 5.52
N HIS A 402 16.03 3.28 5.64
CA HIS A 402 15.50 4.07 6.72
C HIS A 402 14.02 3.74 6.89
N LYS A 403 13.53 3.92 8.12
CA LYS A 403 12.11 3.94 8.49
C LYS A 403 11.73 5.32 8.94
N SER A 404 10.43 5.56 9.11
CA SER A 404 10.02 6.86 9.63
C SER A 404 8.87 6.82 10.61
N ILE A 405 8.84 7.88 11.42
CA ILE A 405 7.71 8.27 12.23
C ILE A 405 7.20 9.60 11.67
N VAL A 406 5.92 9.66 11.30
CA VAL A 406 5.32 10.78 10.57
C VAL A 406 4.21 11.41 11.41
N LEU A 407 4.17 12.74 11.47
CA LEU A 407 3.06 13.49 12.02
C LEU A 407 1.92 13.51 10.99
N LEU A 408 0.83 12.81 11.27
CA LEU A 408 -0.21 12.54 10.26
C LEU A 408 -0.82 13.83 9.67
N ASP A 409 -0.92 14.89 10.45
CA ASP A 409 -1.47 16.18 10.00
C ASP A 409 -0.60 16.91 8.96
N THR A 410 0.66 16.50 8.81
CA THR A 410 1.65 17.11 7.91
C THR A 410 1.81 16.38 6.59
N ILE A 411 1.17 15.23 6.43
CA ILE A 411 1.20 14.46 5.17
C ILE A 411 0.51 15.27 4.07
N ASP A 412 1.15 15.33 2.91
CA ASP A 412 0.64 16.00 1.72
C ASP A 412 -0.70 15.41 1.27
N THR A 413 -1.58 16.22 0.69
CA THR A 413 -2.92 15.77 0.25
C THR A 413 -2.88 14.71 -0.84
N SER A 414 -1.76 14.58 -1.57
CA SER A 414 -1.54 13.50 -2.53
C SER A 414 -1.34 12.13 -1.90
N LEU A 415 -1.01 12.05 -0.60
CA LEU A 415 -0.69 10.83 0.15
C LEU A 415 0.46 10.00 -0.45
N GLN A 416 1.26 10.61 -1.33
CA GLN A 416 2.39 9.96 -1.97
C GLN A 416 3.37 9.48 -0.89
N ASN A 417 3.75 8.21 -0.99
CA ASN A 417 4.73 7.61 -0.10
C ASN A 417 5.70 6.69 -0.84
N ALA A 418 6.91 6.60 -0.30
CA ALA A 418 7.91 5.61 -0.63
C ALA A 418 7.99 4.58 0.50
N ILE A 419 6.89 3.82 0.66
CA ILE A 419 6.65 2.87 1.75
C ILE A 419 6.68 3.59 3.10
N HIS A 420 7.85 3.69 3.74
CA HIS A 420 7.95 4.22 5.09
C HIS A 420 8.05 5.74 5.14
N HIS A 421 8.12 6.44 4.00
CA HIS A 421 8.29 7.89 3.94
C HIS A 421 7.16 8.54 3.17
N PHE A 422 6.58 9.59 3.73
CA PHE A 422 5.53 10.36 3.08
C PHE A 422 6.08 11.67 2.52
N ARG A 423 5.48 12.11 1.42
CA ARG A 423 5.57 13.51 1.00
C ARG A 423 4.87 14.37 2.06
N LEU A 424 5.54 15.43 2.49
CA LEU A 424 5.01 16.38 3.47
C LEU A 424 4.46 17.61 2.75
N LYS A 425 3.48 18.27 3.38
CA LYS A 425 2.97 19.58 2.97
C LYS A 425 4.10 20.62 2.96
N GLU A 426 3.93 21.65 2.15
CA GLU A 426 4.85 22.80 2.15
C GLU A 426 4.98 23.41 3.56
N GLY A 427 6.18 23.85 3.90
CA GLY A 427 6.48 24.41 5.22
C GLY A 427 6.86 23.37 6.29
N TRP A 428 6.85 22.08 5.97
CA TRP A 428 7.28 21.00 6.86
C TRP A 428 8.52 20.29 6.32
N ARG A 429 9.38 19.83 7.23
CA ARG A 429 10.58 19.08 6.84
C ARG A 429 10.71 17.73 7.53
N GLY A 430 11.52 16.88 6.90
CA GLY A 430 12.05 15.68 7.52
C GLY A 430 13.28 15.98 8.38
N ASN A 431 13.53 15.12 9.35
CA ASN A 431 14.77 15.06 10.14
C ASN A 431 15.28 13.62 10.17
N THR A 432 16.58 13.41 9.99
CA THR A 432 17.18 12.06 10.11
C THR A 432 17.95 11.95 11.42
N LEU A 433 17.66 10.94 12.22
CA LEU A 433 18.38 10.70 13.47
C LEU A 433 19.82 10.24 13.20
N SER A 434 20.73 10.65 14.07
CA SER A 434 22.07 10.04 14.12
C SER A 434 21.96 8.65 14.75
N LEU A 435 22.87 7.73 14.36
CA LEU A 435 22.87 6.36 14.87
C LEU A 435 22.95 6.24 16.40
N HIS A 436 23.58 7.22 17.06
CA HIS A 436 23.66 7.26 18.52
C HIS A 436 22.31 7.60 19.15
N LYS A 437 21.52 8.48 18.51
CA LYS A 437 20.21 8.90 19.01
C LYS A 437 19.15 7.82 18.78
N GLY A 438 19.17 7.16 17.63
CA GLY A 438 18.20 6.12 17.32
C GLY A 438 18.59 5.34 16.07
N VAL A 439 18.35 4.03 16.10
CA VAL A 439 18.63 3.10 15.01
C VAL A 439 17.55 2.01 14.99
N VAL A 440 17.23 1.49 13.81
CA VAL A 440 16.36 0.32 13.66
C VAL A 440 17.24 -0.92 13.49
N HIS A 441 17.05 -1.91 14.36
CA HIS A 441 17.59 -3.25 14.16
C HIS A 441 16.62 -4.01 13.26
N HIS A 442 17.02 -4.24 12.01
CA HIS A 442 16.19 -4.89 11.00
C HIS A 442 16.67 -6.32 10.80
N PHE A 443 15.87 -7.29 11.23
CA PHE A 443 16.15 -8.72 11.12
C PHE A 443 15.87 -9.25 9.71
N LYS A 444 16.55 -8.64 8.74
CA LYS A 444 16.30 -8.80 7.31
C LYS A 444 16.58 -10.20 6.79
N TYR A 445 17.74 -10.77 7.16
CA TYR A 445 18.23 -12.06 6.66
C TYR A 445 18.08 -13.12 7.75
N GLN A 446 16.83 -13.49 8.05
CA GLN A 446 16.51 -14.52 9.04
C GLN A 446 16.99 -15.91 8.58
N ALA A 447 16.82 -16.91 9.44
CA ALA A 447 17.05 -18.31 9.09
C ALA A 447 16.35 -18.69 7.76
N TRP A 448 16.93 -19.58 6.97
CA TRP A 448 16.46 -19.83 5.60
C TRP A 448 15.00 -20.29 5.54
N SER A 449 14.59 -21.11 6.49
CA SER A 449 13.21 -21.57 6.68
C SER A 449 12.19 -20.43 6.74
N GLU A 450 12.61 -19.27 7.25
CA GLU A 450 11.85 -18.03 7.30
C GLU A 450 12.05 -17.17 6.06
N PHE A 451 13.31 -16.95 5.69
CA PHE A 451 13.67 -16.05 4.61
C PHE A 451 13.05 -16.46 3.26
N LYS A 452 12.93 -17.76 2.99
CA LYS A 452 12.35 -18.28 1.73
C LYS A 452 10.91 -17.81 1.48
N ALA A 453 10.17 -17.41 2.52
CA ALA A 453 8.83 -16.84 2.35
C ALA A 453 8.85 -15.55 1.52
N LYS A 454 9.96 -14.78 1.55
CA LYS A 454 10.13 -13.55 0.77
C LYS A 454 10.11 -13.78 -0.76
N PHE A 455 10.26 -15.02 -1.23
CA PHE A 455 10.16 -15.37 -2.66
C PHE A 455 8.72 -15.58 -3.15
N ARG A 456 7.77 -15.79 -2.24
CA ARG A 456 6.39 -16.10 -2.62
C ARG A 456 5.63 -14.86 -3.09
N ARG A 457 5.70 -13.76 -2.34
CA ARG A 457 4.96 -12.53 -2.61
C ARG A 457 5.73 -11.30 -2.12
N ARG A 458 5.83 -10.27 -2.95
CA ARG A 458 6.24 -8.91 -2.54
C ARG A 458 4.99 -8.05 -2.36
N VAL A 459 5.00 -7.25 -1.29
CA VAL A 459 3.87 -6.38 -0.94
C VAL A 459 4.03 -4.93 -1.41
N SER A 460 5.25 -4.46 -1.68
CA SER A 460 5.48 -3.12 -2.24
C SER A 460 5.17 -3.08 -3.74
N THR A 461 4.54 -1.99 -4.15
CA THR A 461 4.13 -1.70 -5.52
C THR A 461 5.30 -1.66 -6.49
N TYR A 462 6.39 -1.01 -6.06
CA TYR A 462 7.52 -0.66 -6.93
C TYR A 462 8.70 -1.63 -6.83
N VAL A 463 8.62 -2.63 -5.96
CA VAL A 463 9.67 -3.65 -5.81
C VAL A 463 9.39 -4.82 -6.75
N VAL A 464 10.38 -5.12 -7.59
CA VAL A 464 10.36 -6.25 -8.52
C VAL A 464 10.33 -7.58 -7.74
N ASP A 465 9.56 -8.54 -8.23
CA ASP A 465 9.50 -9.87 -7.63
C ASP A 465 10.83 -10.60 -7.77
N TRP A 466 11.19 -11.37 -6.75
CA TRP A 466 12.48 -12.08 -6.71
C TRP A 466 12.68 -13.05 -7.87
N THR A 467 11.59 -13.60 -8.39
CA THR A 467 11.58 -14.56 -9.48
C THR A 467 11.82 -13.92 -10.86
N GLN A 468 11.80 -12.58 -10.96
CA GLN A 468 11.94 -11.87 -12.23
C GLN A 468 13.38 -11.42 -12.47
N GLU A 469 13.85 -11.53 -13.71
CA GLU A 469 15.16 -11.06 -14.19
C GLU A 469 15.25 -9.53 -14.37
N ALA A 470 14.63 -8.77 -13.48
CA ALA A 470 14.64 -7.31 -13.50
C ALA A 470 15.29 -6.74 -12.23
N ASN A 471 15.97 -5.59 -12.37
CA ASN A 471 16.61 -4.87 -11.28
C ASN A 471 17.57 -5.72 -10.43
N LEU A 472 18.35 -6.60 -11.06
CA LEU A 472 19.29 -7.52 -10.39
C LEU A 472 20.31 -6.80 -9.48
N LYS A 473 20.65 -5.55 -9.79
CA LYS A 473 21.57 -4.70 -9.00
C LYS A 473 20.88 -3.94 -7.86
N SER A 474 19.57 -4.12 -7.65
CA SER A 474 18.83 -3.43 -6.58
C SER A 474 19.33 -3.83 -5.19
N LYS A 475 19.41 -2.85 -4.28
CA LYS A 475 19.66 -3.07 -2.84
C LYS A 475 18.51 -3.79 -2.12
N ASP A 476 17.38 -3.93 -2.81
CA ASP A 476 16.21 -4.68 -2.32
C ASP A 476 16.38 -6.19 -2.50
N ARG A 477 17.37 -6.59 -3.31
CA ARG A 477 17.81 -7.98 -3.45
C ARG A 477 18.90 -8.33 -2.46
N THR A 478 18.93 -9.59 -2.07
CA THR A 478 19.92 -10.15 -1.17
C THR A 478 21.17 -10.42 -2.00
N PRO A 479 22.33 -9.89 -1.58
CA PRO A 479 23.58 -10.16 -2.27
C PRO A 479 23.85 -11.66 -2.38
N GLY A 480 24.22 -12.12 -3.57
CA GLY A 480 24.56 -13.53 -3.82
C GLY A 480 23.37 -14.48 -3.97
N LEU A 481 22.13 -13.99 -3.90
CA LEU A 481 20.92 -14.81 -4.02
C LEU A 481 20.35 -14.74 -5.44
N GLY A 482 19.99 -15.90 -5.98
CA GLY A 482 19.39 -16.05 -7.31
C GLY A 482 17.90 -15.70 -7.36
N LEU A 483 17.21 -16.24 -8.37
CA LEU A 483 15.77 -16.03 -8.60
C LEU A 483 14.89 -17.10 -7.95
N GLU A 484 15.51 -18.19 -7.51
CA GLU A 484 14.82 -19.34 -6.96
C GLU A 484 15.00 -19.42 -5.44
N ALA A 485 14.00 -20.01 -4.78
CA ALA A 485 14.03 -20.24 -3.34
C ALA A 485 14.89 -21.47 -2.99
N ILE A 486 16.17 -21.41 -3.31
CA ILE A 486 17.19 -22.42 -2.97
C ILE A 486 18.11 -21.86 -1.88
N GLU A 487 18.32 -22.64 -0.82
CA GLU A 487 19.20 -22.25 0.30
C GLU A 487 20.65 -22.13 -0.17
N PRO A 488 21.30 -20.95 -0.02
CA PRO A 488 22.72 -20.83 -0.31
C PRO A 488 23.57 -21.63 0.67
N GLU A 489 24.69 -22.17 0.20
CA GLU A 489 25.67 -22.82 1.05
C GLU A 489 26.16 -21.87 2.15
N GLY A 490 26.13 -22.35 3.40
CA GLY A 490 26.53 -21.57 4.57
C GLY A 490 25.62 -20.38 4.91
N TRP A 491 24.36 -20.36 4.46
CA TRP A 491 23.40 -19.26 4.74
C TRP A 491 23.38 -18.85 6.21
N ALA A 492 23.35 -19.83 7.13
CA ALA A 492 23.29 -19.58 8.56
C ALA A 492 24.47 -18.72 9.09
N GLN A 493 25.62 -18.76 8.43
CA GLN A 493 26.83 -18.01 8.79
C GLN A 493 26.93 -16.65 8.08
N GLN A 494 26.06 -16.36 7.11
CA GLN A 494 26.14 -15.15 6.30
C GLN A 494 25.75 -13.88 7.09
N PHE A 495 26.16 -12.73 6.55
CA PHE A 495 25.85 -11.39 7.07
C PHE A 495 26.32 -11.14 8.52
N CYS A 496 27.37 -11.86 8.98
CA CYS A 496 27.96 -11.70 10.31
C CYS A 496 29.28 -10.91 10.28
N GLU A 497 29.22 -9.63 9.91
CA GLU A 497 30.40 -8.74 9.86
C GLU A 497 30.68 -8.08 11.23
N VAL A 498 29.63 -7.93 12.06
CA VAL A 498 29.69 -7.38 13.41
C VAL A 498 28.78 -8.21 14.32
N ASN A 499 29.32 -8.66 15.46
CA ASN A 499 28.52 -9.26 16.53
C ASN A 499 27.98 -8.16 17.45
N ASP A 500 26.66 -7.97 17.44
CA ASP A 500 25.94 -6.91 18.14
C ASP A 500 24.89 -7.51 19.08
N THR A 501 25.20 -7.49 20.37
CA THR A 501 24.35 -8.10 21.42
C THR A 501 23.61 -7.05 22.24
N ARG A 502 23.63 -5.79 21.83
CA ARG A 502 23.08 -4.66 22.59
C ARG A 502 21.57 -4.80 22.82
N LEU A 503 20.82 -5.04 21.74
CA LEU A 503 19.36 -5.23 21.84
C LEU A 503 19.03 -6.52 22.59
N LYS A 504 19.78 -7.61 22.35
CA LYS A 504 19.64 -8.89 23.07
C LYS A 504 19.74 -8.71 24.59
N ARG A 505 20.81 -8.07 25.08
CA ARG A 505 21.02 -7.85 26.52
C ARG A 505 19.96 -6.92 27.10
N THR A 506 19.57 -5.89 26.35
CA THR A 506 18.56 -4.92 26.79
C THR A 506 17.19 -5.60 26.93
N THR A 507 16.77 -6.37 25.93
CA THR A 507 15.50 -7.10 25.96
C THR A 507 15.49 -8.22 27.00
N GLN A 508 16.61 -8.91 27.21
CA GLN A 508 16.74 -9.86 28.33
C GLN A 508 16.50 -9.17 29.67
N ARG A 509 17.11 -8.01 29.91
CA ARG A 509 16.94 -7.28 31.17
C ARG A 509 15.50 -6.81 31.36
N TRP A 510 14.84 -6.33 30.31
CA TRP A 510 13.51 -5.72 30.39
C TRP A 510 12.37 -6.73 30.41
N PHE A 511 12.55 -7.90 29.80
CA PHE A 511 11.45 -8.80 29.48
C PHE A 511 11.67 -10.25 29.93
N SER A 512 12.72 -10.53 30.70
CA SER A 512 12.86 -11.84 31.33
C SER A 512 11.89 -11.97 32.51
N GLN A 513 11.20 -13.10 32.57
CA GLN A 513 10.41 -13.55 33.71
C GLN A 513 11.09 -14.79 34.30
N ASP A 514 11.33 -14.75 35.61
CA ASP A 514 11.84 -15.91 36.33
C ASP A 514 10.71 -16.92 36.54
N SER A 515 10.97 -18.17 36.17
CA SER A 515 10.08 -19.31 36.45
C SER A 515 10.83 -20.42 37.16
N ALA A 516 10.10 -21.36 37.76
CA ALA A 516 10.68 -22.53 38.42
C ALA A 516 11.52 -23.44 37.49
N ILE A 517 11.40 -23.28 36.17
CA ILE A 517 12.07 -24.09 35.13
C ILE A 517 13.21 -23.29 34.45
N GLY A 518 13.43 -22.02 34.84
CA GLY A 518 14.40 -21.10 34.27
C GLY A 518 13.79 -19.77 33.83
N SER A 519 14.61 -18.82 33.41
CA SER A 519 14.12 -17.54 32.88
C SER A 519 13.63 -17.69 31.44
N LYS A 520 12.43 -17.15 31.16
CA LYS A 520 11.83 -17.07 29.82
C LYS A 520 11.50 -15.62 29.50
N LEU A 521 11.37 -15.29 28.21
CA LEU A 521 10.89 -13.96 27.82
C LEU A 521 9.36 -13.90 27.85
N VAL A 522 8.79 -12.73 28.13
CA VAL A 522 7.32 -12.54 28.24
C VAL A 522 6.53 -12.94 26.98
N TRP A 523 7.18 -12.95 25.81
CA TRP A 523 6.60 -13.37 24.54
C TRP A 523 6.88 -14.82 24.19
N GLN A 524 7.69 -15.53 24.97
CA GLN A 524 8.02 -16.92 24.74
C GLN A 524 6.92 -17.81 25.30
N ASP A 525 6.22 -18.53 24.43
CA ASP A 525 5.20 -19.51 24.81
C ASP A 525 5.79 -20.79 25.47
#